data_AF-A0A2W6WAV4-F1
#
_entry.id   AF-A0A2W6WAV4-F1
#
_cell.length_a   1.000
_cell.length_b   1.000
_cell.length_c   1.000
_cell.angle_alpha   90.00
_cell.angle_beta   90.00
_cell.angle_gamma   90.00
#
_symmetry.space_group_name_H-M   'P 1'
#
loop_
_entity.id
_entity.type
_entity.pdbx_description
1 polymer ?
#
loop_
_entity_poly.entity_id
_entity_poly.type
_entity_poly.pdbx_seq_one_letter_code
_entity_poly.pdbx_strand_id
1 'polypeptide(L)' 'MTDPEEDRLQAILGRLRMSDENPVTRARRFVEMQVPVARRGPGWDRHWRELEAYAGAEGNWSHDKSSPDEG' A
#
# COMPACT_ATOMS: atom_id res chain seq x y z
N MET A 1 23.14 15.24 13.88
CA MET A 1 23.50 15.31 12.45
C MET A 1 22.75 14.14 11.83
N THR A 2 21.57 14.39 11.26
CA THR A 2 20.70 13.33 10.74
C THR A 2 21.38 12.66 9.56
N ASP A 3 21.24 11.34 9.47
CA ASP A 3 21.88 10.57 8.41
C ASP A 3 21.32 10.98 7.04
N PRO A 4 22.15 11.25 6.02
CA PRO A 4 21.68 11.67 4.70
C PRO A 4 20.84 10.60 3.99
N GLU A 5 20.98 9.32 4.36
CA GLU A 5 20.08 8.26 3.87
C GLU A 5 18.69 8.36 4.51
N GLU A 6 18.63 8.71 5.80
CA GLU A 6 17.36 8.90 6.50
C GLU A 6 16.56 10.07 5.93
N ASP A 7 17.22 11.17 5.57
CA ASP A 7 16.57 12.32 4.94
C ASP A 7 15.96 11.97 3.56
N ARG A 8 16.68 11.17 2.76
CA ARG A 8 16.18 10.66 1.48
C ARG A 8 14.98 9.74 1.65
N LEU A 9 15.03 8.84 2.63
CA LEU A 9 13.91 7.95 2.94
C LEU A 9 12.68 8.76 3.37
N GLN A 10 12.84 9.76 4.23
CA GLN A 10 11.75 10.63 4.65
C GLN A 10 11.17 11.44 3.47
N ALA A 11 11.99 11.90 2.53
CA ALA A 11 11.53 12.58 1.33
C ALA A 11 10.72 11.66 0.40
N ILE A 12 11.13 10.40 0.24
CA ILE A 12 10.40 9.38 -0.54
C ILE A 12 9.07 9.05 0.14
N LEU A 13 9.09 8.80 1.45
CA LEU A 13 7.90 8.52 2.24
C LEU A 13 6.94 9.71 2.23
N GLY A 14 7.45 10.94 2.31
CA GLY A 14 6.66 12.16 2.17
C GLY A 14 5.93 12.22 0.83
N ARG A 15 6.63 11.96 -0.28
CA ARG A 15 6.02 11.93 -1.62
C ARG A 15 4.97 10.81 -1.78
N LEU A 16 5.20 9.65 -1.16
CA LEU A 16 4.23 8.55 -1.15
C LEU A 16 3.00 8.91 -0.32
N ARG A 17 3.18 9.58 0.82
CA ARG A 17 2.09 10.07 1.69
C ARG A 17 1.30 11.24 1.09
N MET A 18 1.91 12.06 0.22
CA MET A 18 1.23 13.17 -0.47
C MET A 18 0.33 12.75 -1.62
N SER A 19 0.36 11.47 -2.02
CA SER A 19 -0.67 10.95 -2.92
C SER A 19 -1.91 10.68 -2.07
N ASP A 20 -2.85 11.62 -2.05
CA ASP A 20 -4.18 11.46 -1.42
C ASP A 20 -4.99 10.29 -2.02
N GLU A 21 -4.47 9.69 -3.10
CA GLU A 21 -5.00 8.50 -3.73
C GLU A 21 -4.65 7.24 -2.92
N ASN A 22 -5.69 6.46 -2.61
CA ASN A 22 -5.56 5.16 -1.97
C ASN A 22 -4.50 4.30 -2.70
N PRO A 23 -3.47 3.79 -1.99
CA PRO A 23 -2.37 3.08 -2.60
C PRO A 23 -2.82 1.82 -3.36
N VAL A 24 -3.93 1.20 -2.94
CA VAL A 24 -4.55 0.06 -3.62
C VAL A 24 -5.17 0.48 -4.95
N THR A 25 -5.85 1.63 -5.00
CA THR A 25 -6.40 2.18 -6.24
C THR A 25 -5.29 2.44 -7.27
N ARG A 26 -4.16 3.00 -6.81
CA ARG A 26 -2.99 3.18 -7.67
C ARG A 26 -2.44 1.85 -8.19
N ALA A 27 -2.25 0.87 -7.30
CA ALA A 27 -1.76 -0.46 -7.68
C ALA A 27 -2.71 -1.15 -8.68
N ARG A 28 -4.02 -1.05 -8.46
CA ARG A 28 -5.05 -1.58 -9.34
C ARG A 28 -4.87 -1.08 -10.78
N ARG A 29 -4.69 0.23 -10.97
CA ARG A 29 -4.48 0.81 -12.31
C ARG A 29 -3.25 0.22 -13.01
N PHE A 30 -2.14 0.03 -12.29
CA PHE A 30 -0.96 -0.61 -12.86
C PHE A 30 -1.21 -2.06 -13.27
N VAL A 31 -1.91 -2.82 -12.44
CA VAL A 31 -2.23 -4.22 -12.76
C VAL A 31 -3.21 -4.28 -13.93
N GLU A 32 -4.22 -3.42 -13.99
CA GLU A 32 -5.20 -3.39 -15.07
C GLU A 32 -4.61 -3.05 -16.44
N MET A 33 -3.50 -2.28 -16.48
CA MET A 33 -2.73 -2.05 -17.71
C MET A 33 -2.02 -3.33 -18.21
N GLN A 34 -1.61 -4.22 -17.30
CA GLN A 34 -0.91 -5.45 -17.63
C GLN A 34 -1.85 -6.66 -17.81
N VAL A 35 -3.01 -6.63 -17.15
CA VAL A 35 -3.98 -7.72 -17.12
C VAL A 35 -5.26 -7.30 -17.85
N PRO A 36 -5.39 -7.67 -19.14
CA PRO A 36 -6.59 -7.36 -19.92
C PRO A 36 -7.81 -8.08 -19.36
N VAL A 37 -9.00 -7.55 -19.66
CA VAL A 37 -10.28 -8.04 -19.09
C VAL A 37 -10.48 -9.54 -19.31
N ALA A 38 -10.08 -10.08 -20.47
CA ALA A 38 -10.19 -11.50 -20.79
C ALA A 38 -9.40 -12.44 -19.85
N ARG A 39 -8.42 -11.90 -19.10
CA ARG A 39 -7.60 -12.65 -18.12
C ARG A 39 -8.03 -12.41 -16.67
N ARG A 40 -9.07 -11.60 -16.44
CA ARG A 40 -9.57 -11.32 -15.10
C ARG A 40 -10.55 -12.42 -14.71
N GLY A 41 -10.21 -13.14 -13.65
CA GLY A 41 -11.05 -14.21 -13.12
C GLY A 41 -12.30 -13.69 -12.41
N PRO A 42 -13.24 -14.60 -12.07
CA PRO A 42 -14.39 -14.26 -11.25
C PRO A 42 -13.94 -13.66 -9.92
N GLY A 43 -14.56 -12.54 -9.52
CA GLY A 43 -14.23 -11.86 -8.27
C GLY A 43 -13.12 -10.81 -8.35
N TRP A 44 -12.53 -10.56 -9.53
CA TRP A 44 -11.50 -9.52 -9.74
C TRP A 44 -11.88 -8.17 -9.13
N ASP A 45 -13.01 -7.60 -9.54
CA ASP A 45 -13.47 -6.30 -9.07
C ASP A 45 -13.82 -6.28 -7.57
N ARG A 46 -14.40 -7.39 -7.08
CA ARG A 46 -14.73 -7.53 -5.66
C ARG A 46 -13.47 -7.52 -4.80
N HIS A 47 -12.45 -8.28 -5.20
CA HIS A 47 -11.17 -8.36 -4.50
C HIS A 47 -10.49 -6.99 -4.39
N TRP A 48 -10.42 -6.24 -5.50
CA TRP A 48 -9.86 -4.89 -5.47
C TRP A 48 -10.67 -3.95 -4.57
N ARG A 49 -12.00 -3.98 -4.63
CA ARG A 49 -12.86 -3.19 -3.74
C ARG A 49 -12.65 -3.50 -2.25
N GLU A 50 -12.48 -4.77 -1.91
CA GLU A 50 -12.20 -5.19 -0.53
C GLU A 50 -10.85 -4.62 -0.05
N LEU A 51 -9.81 -4.69 -0.88
CA LEU A 51 -8.50 -4.08 -0.57
C LEU A 51 -8.58 -2.55 -0.44
N GLU A 52 -9.31 -1.88 -1.34
CA GLU A 52 -9.51 -0.42 -1.28
C GLU A 52 -10.20 -0.02 0.02
N ALA A 53 -11.21 -0.78 0.46
CA ALA A 53 -11.89 -0.56 1.73
C ALA A 53 -10.97 -0.72 2.94
N TYR A 54 -10.08 -1.73 2.94
CA TYR A 54 -9.12 -1.92 4.03
C TYR A 54 -8.07 -0.81 4.11
N ALA A 55 -7.68 -0.23 2.97
CA ALA A 55 -6.71 0.87 2.92
C ALA A 55 -7.34 2.24 3.25
N GLY A 56 -8.65 2.40 3.04
CA GLY A 56 -9.39 3.63 3.37
C GLY A 56 -9.96 3.67 4.79
N ALA A 57 -10.18 2.51 5.41
CA ALA A 57 -10.33 2.44 6.86
C ALA A 57 -9.00 2.86 7.48
N GLU A 58 -9.01 3.71 8.50
CA GLU A 58 -7.84 4.10 9.30
C GLU A 58 -7.29 2.90 10.09
N GLY A 59 -6.88 1.86 9.36
CA GLY A 59 -6.27 0.66 9.88
C GLY A 59 -4.89 1.06 10.36
N ASN A 60 -4.81 1.34 11.66
CA ASN A 60 -3.58 1.40 12.41
C ASN A 60 -2.87 0.04 12.30
N TRP A 61 -2.10 -0.16 11.23
CA TRP A 61 -1.12 -1.24 11.13
C TRP A 61 0.03 -0.91 12.09
N SER A 62 -0.25 -0.99 13.40
CA SER A 62 0.81 -1.15 14.38
C SER A 62 1.42 -2.50 14.10
N HIS A 63 2.52 -2.50 13.33
CA HIS A 63 3.53 -3.53 13.47
C HIS A 63 4.00 -3.42 14.93
N ASP A 64 3.39 -4.20 15.80
CA ASP A 64 3.78 -4.31 17.20
C ASP A 64 5.24 -4.78 17.22
N LYS A 65 6.17 -3.84 17.41
CA LYS A 65 7.58 -4.13 17.67
C LYS A 65 7.77 -4.63 19.11
N SER A 66 6.80 -5.34 19.66
CA SER A 66 6.80 -5.83 21.05
C SER A 66 6.40 -7.31 21.11
N SER A 67 6.76 -8.09 20.09
CA SER A 67 7.09 -9.50 20.35
C SER A 67 8.57 -9.57 20.70
N PRO A 68 8.96 -9.67 21.99
CA PRO A 68 10.29 -10.14 22.32
C PRO A 68 10.44 -11.54 21.74
N ASP A 69 11.46 -11.70 20.90
CA ASP A 69 12.04 -12.98 20.53
C ASP A 69 12.50 -13.67 21.83
N GLU A 70 11.67 -14.57 22.37
CA GLU A 70 12.12 -15.50 23.41
C GLU A 70 12.95 -16.60 22.73
N GLY A 71 14.21 -16.70 23.17
CA GLY A 71 15.27 -17.49 22.55
C GLY A 71 15.27 -18.98 22.83
#